data_AF-A6Q4R6-F1
#
_entry.id   AF-A6Q4R6-F1
#
_cell.length_a   1.000
_cell.length_b   1.000
_cell.length_c   1.000
_cell.angle_alpha   90.00
_cell.angle_beta   90.00
_cell.angle_gamma   90.00
#
_symmetry.space_group_name_H-M   'P 1'
#
loop_
_entity.id
_entity.type
_entity.pdbx_description
1 polymer ?
#
loop_
_entity_poly.entity_id
_entity_poly.type
_entity_poly.pdbx_seq_one_letter_code
_entity_poly.pdbx_strand_id
1 'polypeptide(L)'
;MRYFYTFLFCTVTLFAKTIDAEYKVTFGLFGTVGKVHAHYESNATDYKILIKAKAVGMAKLFSHKRVEEYGSEGTIGQNGLLQPKLFYRIKQTTKRRDYKRYIFDYQNRKIILYTDKNKYGKFHVKHKELLPYFTDNDVLTLYFNLQKNLKPNRLHYRFQAVGGSEQNGKIDVDILQGKAKSKIKNLLKVDGLYLAVKLYQKIFASKEGLLYIVLDKDGIAKRGLLKDVIFFGDVKGILTKKEVRE
;
A
#
# COMPACT_ATOMS: atom_id res chain seq x y z
N MET A 1 12.01 -34.58 52.70
CA MET A 1 12.04 -33.22 52.13
C MET A 1 12.69 -33.28 50.76
N ARG A 2 11.92 -33.43 49.69
CA ARG A 2 12.46 -33.38 48.32
C ARG A 2 11.43 -32.70 47.44
N TYR A 3 11.48 -31.37 47.42
CA TYR A 3 10.64 -30.54 46.56
C TYR A 3 11.11 -30.72 45.12
N PHE A 4 10.26 -31.33 44.30
CA PHE A 4 10.42 -31.38 42.85
C PHE A 4 9.87 -30.06 42.29
N TYR A 5 10.75 -29.14 41.88
CA TYR A 5 10.35 -27.95 41.15
C TYR A 5 10.10 -28.31 39.69
N THR A 6 8.83 -28.45 39.32
CA THR A 6 8.43 -28.61 37.92
C THR A 6 8.49 -27.24 37.24
N PHE A 7 9.50 -27.05 36.39
CA PHE A 7 9.63 -25.85 35.57
C PHE A 7 8.66 -25.96 34.38
N LEU A 8 7.51 -25.27 34.46
CA LEU A 8 6.54 -25.19 33.37
C LEU A 8 7.11 -24.29 32.27
N PHE A 9 7.66 -24.88 31.21
CA PHE A 9 8.04 -24.17 30.00
C PHE A 9 6.75 -23.74 29.28
N CYS A 10 6.27 -22.53 29.58
CA CYS A 10 5.21 -21.89 28.81
C CYS A 10 5.78 -21.54 27.43
N THR A 11 5.58 -22.41 26.45
CA THR A 11 5.80 -22.08 25.04
C THR A 11 4.75 -21.05 24.64
N VAL A 12 5.06 -19.77 24.79
CA VAL A 12 4.28 -18.69 24.18
C VAL A 12 4.51 -18.82 22.68
N THR A 13 3.64 -19.55 22.00
CA THR A 13 3.61 -19.53 20.54
C THR A 13 3.25 -18.10 20.15
N LEU A 14 4.25 -17.34 19.69
CA LEU A 14 4.05 -16.03 19.09
C LEU A 14 3.21 -16.26 17.83
N PHE A 15 1.89 -16.09 17.98
CA PHE A 15 0.96 -16.15 16.88
C PHE A 15 1.31 -15.04 15.88
N ALA A 16 1.74 -15.45 14.70
CA ALA A 16 2.02 -14.56 13.61
C ALA A 16 0.73 -14.40 12.79
N LYS A 17 0.18 -13.19 12.77
CA LYS A 17 -0.96 -12.88 11.93
C LYS A 17 -0.49 -12.68 10.50
N THR A 18 -1.09 -13.39 9.56
CA THR A 18 -0.83 -13.26 8.12
C THR A 18 -2.10 -12.96 7.35
N ILE A 19 -2.02 -12.02 6.41
CA ILE A 19 -3.08 -11.72 5.46
C ILE A 19 -2.48 -11.77 4.05
N ASP A 20 -2.97 -12.71 3.23
CA ASP A 20 -2.64 -12.79 1.81
C ASP A 20 -3.86 -12.39 0.98
N ALA A 21 -3.66 -11.51 0.00
CA ALA A 21 -4.71 -11.06 -0.89
C ALA A 21 -4.24 -10.99 -2.35
N GLU A 22 -4.97 -11.66 -3.23
CA GLU A 22 -4.74 -11.64 -4.68
C GLU A 22 -5.77 -10.76 -5.36
N TYR A 23 -5.33 -9.96 -6.32
CA TYR A 23 -6.18 -9.11 -7.12
C TYR A 23 -5.90 -9.27 -8.60
N LYS A 24 -6.95 -9.15 -9.41
CA LYS A 24 -6.84 -8.87 -10.84
C LYS A 24 -7.14 -7.41 -11.12
N VAL A 25 -6.39 -6.83 -12.03
CA VAL A 25 -6.64 -5.48 -12.56
C VAL A 25 -7.19 -5.63 -13.97
N THR A 26 -8.37 -5.05 -14.21
CA THR A 26 -9.10 -5.18 -15.48
C THR A 26 -9.30 -3.84 -16.17
N PHE A 27 -9.28 -3.85 -17.51
CA PHE A 27 -9.58 -2.69 -18.34
C PHE A 27 -10.55 -3.05 -19.47
N GLY A 28 -11.72 -2.42 -19.47
CA GLY A 28 -12.71 -2.50 -20.56
C GLY A 28 -12.92 -3.91 -21.11
N LEU A 29 -12.96 -4.02 -22.44
CA LEU A 29 -13.05 -5.28 -23.18
C LEU A 29 -11.73 -6.06 -23.22
N PHE A 30 -10.61 -5.44 -22.86
CA PHE A 30 -9.27 -6.05 -22.89
C PHE A 30 -9.01 -7.01 -21.72
N GLY A 31 -9.98 -7.17 -20.83
CA GLY A 31 -9.93 -8.15 -19.75
C GLY A 31 -8.85 -7.81 -18.72
N THR A 32 -8.07 -8.82 -18.31
CA THR A 32 -7.08 -8.67 -17.23
C THR A 32 -5.78 -8.08 -17.77
N VAL A 33 -5.39 -6.92 -17.25
CA VAL A 33 -4.17 -6.18 -17.61
C VAL A 33 -3.12 -6.17 -16.50
N GLY A 34 -3.49 -6.57 -15.28
CA GLY A 34 -2.56 -6.72 -14.17
C GLY A 34 -2.97 -7.79 -13.17
N LYS A 35 -2.00 -8.28 -12.41
CA LYS A 35 -2.20 -9.09 -11.21
C LYS A 35 -1.44 -8.46 -10.05
N VAL A 36 -2.03 -8.48 -8.85
CA VAL A 36 -1.42 -7.94 -7.64
C VAL A 36 -1.49 -9.00 -6.55
N HIS A 37 -0.34 -9.28 -5.94
CA HIS A 37 -0.26 -10.04 -4.70
C HIS A 37 0.06 -9.05 -3.57
N ALA A 38 -0.76 -9.04 -2.52
CA ALA A 38 -0.54 -8.28 -1.31
C ALA A 38 -0.39 -9.24 -0.14
N HIS A 39 0.62 -8.99 0.69
CA HIS A 39 0.97 -9.78 1.84
C HIS A 39 1.18 -8.86 3.03
N TYR A 40 0.60 -9.22 4.15
CA TYR A 40 0.82 -8.61 5.45
C TYR A 40 1.17 -9.71 6.43
N GLU A 41 2.22 -9.51 7.20
CA GLU A 41 2.56 -10.35 8.34
C GLU A 41 2.86 -9.47 9.55
N SER A 42 2.48 -9.93 10.73
CA SER A 42 2.86 -9.33 11.99
C SER A 42 2.98 -10.34 13.11
N ASN A 43 3.78 -9.98 14.11
CA ASN A 43 3.81 -10.62 15.41
C ASN A 43 3.45 -9.58 16.49
N ALA A 44 3.82 -9.83 17.74
CA ALA A 44 3.53 -8.90 18.84
C ALA A 44 4.21 -7.52 18.70
N THR A 45 5.35 -7.42 18.03
CA THR A 45 6.21 -6.22 18.02
C THR A 45 6.45 -5.64 16.64
N ASP A 46 6.48 -6.48 15.62
CA ASP A 46 6.94 -6.12 14.28
C ASP A 46 5.90 -6.49 13.22
N TYR A 47 5.99 -5.79 12.09
CA TYR A 47 5.16 -6.06 10.93
C TYR A 47 5.97 -5.95 9.63
N LYS A 48 5.45 -6.59 8.59
CA LYS A 48 5.88 -6.42 7.21
C LYS A 48 4.69 -6.40 6.28
N ILE A 49 4.74 -5.48 5.32
CA ILE A 49 3.77 -5.33 4.24
C ILE A 49 4.52 -5.45 2.92
N LEU A 50 3.98 -6.22 1.99
CA LEU A 50 4.48 -6.35 0.63
C LEU A 50 3.32 -6.27 -0.36
N ILE A 51 3.44 -5.42 -1.38
CA ILE A 51 2.51 -5.37 -2.51
C ILE A 51 3.32 -5.53 -3.78
N LYS A 52 3.02 -6.56 -4.58
CA LYS A 52 3.68 -6.84 -5.84
C LYS A 52 2.66 -6.87 -6.99
N ALA A 53 2.73 -5.85 -7.84
CA ALA A 53 1.90 -5.71 -9.03
C ALA A 53 2.69 -6.10 -10.29
N LYS A 54 2.09 -6.88 -11.18
CA LYS A 54 2.69 -7.31 -12.45
C LYS A 54 1.72 -7.04 -13.60
N ALA A 55 2.22 -6.45 -14.68
CA ALA A 55 1.46 -6.31 -15.92
C ALA A 55 1.30 -7.68 -16.61
N VAL A 56 0.09 -7.95 -17.12
CA VAL A 56 -0.24 -9.19 -17.85
C VAL A 56 -0.96 -8.86 -19.16
N GLY A 57 -1.18 -9.86 -20.03
CA GLY A 57 -1.86 -9.68 -21.31
C GLY A 57 -1.19 -8.61 -22.18
N MET A 58 -2.02 -7.81 -22.88
CA MET A 58 -1.54 -6.70 -23.71
C MET A 58 -0.74 -5.66 -22.93
N ALA A 59 -1.11 -5.38 -21.68
CA ALA A 59 -0.37 -4.44 -20.86
C ALA A 59 1.05 -4.89 -20.56
N LYS A 60 1.32 -6.21 -20.51
CA LYS A 60 2.69 -6.73 -20.37
C LYS A 60 3.58 -6.34 -21.55
N LEU A 61 3.06 -6.35 -22.77
CA LEU A 61 3.80 -5.96 -23.97
C LEU A 61 4.12 -4.46 -23.95
N PHE A 62 3.10 -3.61 -23.82
CA PHE A 62 3.26 -2.14 -23.86
C PHE A 62 4.05 -1.58 -22.69
N SER A 63 3.94 -2.21 -21.51
CA SER A 63 4.67 -1.78 -20.32
C SER A 63 6.08 -2.35 -20.21
N HIS A 64 6.56 -3.13 -21.20
CA HIS A 64 7.86 -3.80 -21.15
C HIS A 64 8.00 -4.73 -19.94
N LYS A 65 7.01 -5.59 -19.73
CA LYS A 65 6.90 -6.55 -18.62
C LYS A 65 7.02 -5.86 -17.25
N ARG A 66 6.33 -4.72 -17.08
CA ARG A 66 6.42 -3.91 -15.85
C ARG A 66 6.03 -4.70 -14.62
N VAL A 67 6.85 -4.57 -13.59
CA VAL A 67 6.61 -5.04 -12.22
C VAL A 67 6.80 -3.85 -11.29
N GLU A 68 5.87 -3.66 -10.36
CA GLU A 68 6.03 -2.72 -9.26
C GLU A 68 5.92 -3.47 -7.94
N GLU A 69 6.81 -3.12 -7.01
CA GLU A 69 6.83 -3.66 -5.67
C GLU A 69 6.84 -2.50 -4.69
N TYR A 70 6.05 -2.60 -3.64
CA TYR A 70 6.02 -1.66 -2.52
C TYR A 70 6.14 -2.49 -1.25
N GLY A 71 6.97 -2.05 -0.31
CA GLY A 71 7.06 -2.72 0.98
C GLY A 71 7.24 -1.74 2.12
N SER A 72 6.73 -2.12 3.29
CA SER A 72 6.87 -1.38 4.53
C SER A 72 7.18 -2.36 5.65
N GLU A 73 8.18 -2.03 6.46
CA GLU A 73 8.66 -2.82 7.58
C GLU A 73 8.88 -1.91 8.77
N GLY A 74 8.48 -2.36 9.96
CA GLY A 74 8.54 -1.54 11.15
C GLY A 74 7.98 -2.23 12.38
N THR A 75 7.64 -1.41 13.38
CA THR A 75 7.14 -1.87 14.67
C THR A 75 5.67 -1.55 14.87
N ILE A 76 5.05 -2.23 15.81
CA ILE A 76 3.68 -2.00 16.26
C ILE A 76 3.76 -1.24 17.58
N GLY A 77 3.21 -0.02 17.61
CA GLY A 77 3.13 0.77 18.84
C GLY A 77 2.17 0.17 19.85
N GLN A 78 2.23 0.62 21.11
CA GLN A 78 1.34 0.15 22.18
C GLN A 78 -0.15 0.39 21.89
N ASN A 79 -0.48 1.41 21.08
CA ASN A 79 -1.83 1.69 20.57
C ASN A 79 -2.21 0.78 19.36
N GLY A 80 -1.34 -0.14 19.00
CA GLY A 80 -1.43 -1.03 17.85
C GLY A 80 -1.33 -0.32 16.49
N LEU A 81 -0.83 0.92 16.43
CA LEU A 81 -0.54 1.59 15.16
C LEU A 81 0.80 1.08 14.60
N LEU A 82 0.84 0.87 13.29
CA LEU A 82 2.07 0.51 12.60
C LEU A 82 2.97 1.75 12.47
N GLN A 83 4.22 1.60 12.85
CA GLN A 83 5.25 2.63 12.83
C GLN A 83 6.39 2.19 11.89
N PRO A 84 6.49 2.75 10.67
CA PRO A 84 7.46 2.30 9.67
C PRO A 84 8.88 2.68 10.03
N LYS A 85 9.80 1.72 9.94
CA LYS A 85 11.24 1.95 9.98
C LYS A 85 11.81 2.06 8.56
N LEU A 86 11.24 1.29 7.64
CA LEU A 86 11.61 1.23 6.24
C LEU A 86 10.34 1.24 5.37
N PHE A 87 10.32 2.10 4.37
CA PHE A 87 9.39 2.01 3.24
C PHE A 87 10.19 1.94 1.94
N TYR A 88 9.79 1.12 0.99
CA TYR A 88 10.45 1.07 -0.31
C TYR A 88 9.50 0.87 -1.47
N ARG A 89 9.99 1.24 -2.65
CA ARG A 89 9.34 1.03 -3.93
C ARG A 89 10.36 0.58 -4.97
N ILE A 90 10.04 -0.50 -5.68
CA ILE A 90 10.77 -0.95 -6.86
C ILE A 90 9.85 -0.79 -8.07
N LYS A 91 10.31 -0.11 -9.11
CA LYS A 91 9.68 -0.09 -10.43
C LYS A 91 10.64 -0.72 -11.43
N GLN A 92 10.25 -1.84 -12.00
CA GLN A 92 11.10 -2.61 -12.90
C GLN A 92 10.40 -2.86 -14.24
N THR A 93 11.17 -2.74 -15.32
CA THR A 93 10.81 -3.18 -16.67
C THR A 93 11.98 -4.00 -17.22
N THR A 94 11.86 -4.51 -18.45
CA THR A 94 13.00 -5.15 -19.13
C THR A 94 14.18 -4.21 -19.40
N LYS A 95 13.99 -2.89 -19.31
CA LYS A 95 14.99 -1.88 -19.68
C LYS A 95 15.56 -1.09 -18.49
N ARG A 96 14.83 -1.06 -17.37
CA ARG A 96 15.15 -0.18 -16.24
C ARG A 96 14.68 -0.77 -14.92
N ARG A 97 15.43 -0.48 -13.85
CA ARG A 97 15.03 -0.65 -12.46
C ARG A 97 15.19 0.68 -11.73
N ASP A 98 14.16 1.10 -11.02
CA ASP A 98 14.13 2.29 -10.17
C ASP A 98 13.75 1.84 -8.77
N TYR A 99 14.68 1.95 -7.84
CA TYR A 99 14.53 1.58 -6.44
C TYR A 99 14.62 2.83 -5.58
N LYS A 100 13.59 3.05 -4.77
CA LYS A 100 13.58 4.08 -3.73
C LYS A 100 13.36 3.39 -2.39
N ARG A 101 14.18 3.73 -1.39
CA ARG A 101 13.97 3.32 0.00
C ARG A 101 14.04 4.52 0.92
N TYR A 102 13.14 4.57 1.88
CA TYR A 102 12.92 5.64 2.83
C TYR A 102 13.17 5.08 4.22
N ILE A 103 14.13 5.65 4.93
CA ILE A 103 14.49 5.24 6.29
C ILE A 103 13.94 6.28 7.26
N PHE A 104 13.13 5.83 8.21
CA PHE A 104 12.53 6.68 9.23
C PHE A 104 13.43 6.73 10.46
N ASP A 105 13.97 7.91 10.74
CA ASP A 105 14.74 8.20 11.93
C ASP A 105 13.85 9.00 12.90
N TYR A 106 13.21 8.28 13.82
CA TYR A 106 12.31 8.88 14.81
C TYR A 106 13.04 9.72 15.85
N GLN A 107 14.28 9.35 16.20
CA GLN A 107 15.08 10.08 17.19
C GLN A 107 15.39 11.49 16.69
N ASN A 108 15.81 11.60 15.42
CA ASN A 108 16.15 12.87 14.81
C ASN A 108 14.97 13.53 14.05
N ARG A 109 13.80 12.89 14.03
CA ARG A 109 12.62 13.29 13.24
C ARG A 109 12.96 13.57 11.77
N LYS A 110 13.65 12.62 11.14
CA LYS A 110 14.12 12.72 9.75
C LYS A 110 13.71 11.51 8.93
N ILE A 111 13.51 11.71 7.63
CA ILE A 111 13.33 10.60 6.68
C ILE A 111 14.37 10.74 5.59
N ILE A 112 15.21 9.70 5.45
CA ILE A 112 16.28 9.67 4.46
C ILE A 112 15.82 8.84 3.27
N LEU A 113 15.76 9.44 2.08
CA LEU A 113 15.49 8.75 0.83
C LEU A 113 16.80 8.40 0.14
N TYR A 114 16.98 7.11 -0.13
CA TYR A 114 17.97 6.60 -1.07
C TYR A 114 17.31 6.22 -2.39
N THR A 115 17.83 6.73 -3.49
CA THR A 115 17.39 6.38 -4.84
C THR A 115 18.52 5.65 -5.57
N ASP A 116 18.19 4.49 -6.14
CA ASP A 116 19.03 3.72 -7.05
C ASP A 116 18.28 3.52 -8.37
N LYS A 117 18.79 4.12 -9.44
CA LYS A 117 18.23 3.96 -10.80
C LYS A 117 19.26 3.28 -11.68
N ASN A 118 18.91 2.09 -12.17
CA ASN A 118 19.70 1.33 -13.12
C ASN A 118 18.97 1.26 -14.47
N LYS A 119 19.66 1.64 -15.55
CA LYS A 119 19.26 1.34 -16.93
C LYS A 119 20.20 0.26 -17.46
N TYR A 120 19.68 -0.95 -17.65
CA TYR A 120 20.49 -2.13 -18.00
C TYR A 120 21.35 -1.83 -19.24
N GLY A 121 22.67 -1.80 -19.05
CA GLY A 121 23.68 -1.62 -20.09
C GLY A 121 24.29 -0.22 -20.25
N LYS A 122 23.92 0.81 -19.48
CA LYS A 122 24.48 2.17 -19.69
C LYS A 122 24.69 3.05 -18.45
N PHE A 123 23.86 2.96 -17.40
CA PHE A 123 23.82 4.04 -16.40
C PHE A 123 23.27 3.59 -15.04
N HIS A 124 23.92 4.04 -13.98
CA HIS A 124 23.55 3.77 -12.59
C HIS A 124 23.62 5.07 -11.77
N VAL A 125 22.50 5.52 -11.20
CA VAL A 125 22.43 6.70 -10.33
C VAL A 125 22.17 6.25 -8.92
N LYS A 126 23.03 6.69 -7.98
CA LYS A 126 22.75 6.63 -6.55
C LYS A 126 22.62 8.06 -6.02
N HIS A 127 21.52 8.34 -5.34
CA HIS A 127 21.24 9.63 -4.71
C HIS A 127 20.78 9.42 -3.27
N LYS A 128 21.15 10.33 -2.38
CA LYS A 128 20.70 10.38 -0.99
C LYS A 128 20.13 11.79 -0.75
N GLU A 129 18.90 11.86 -0.27
CA GLU A 129 18.26 13.12 0.10
C GLU A 129 17.57 13.00 1.46
N LEU A 130 17.48 14.14 2.14
CA LEU A 130 16.62 14.30 3.30
C LEU A 130 15.26 14.81 2.81
N LEU A 131 14.16 14.16 3.21
CA LEU A 131 12.84 14.69 2.91
C LEU A 131 12.61 16.02 3.65
N PRO A 132 11.89 16.98 3.04
CA PRO A 132 11.63 18.28 3.67
C PRO A 132 10.56 18.22 4.78
N TYR A 133 10.09 17.02 5.12
CA TYR A 133 9.10 16.77 6.15
C TYR A 133 9.37 15.44 6.84
N PHE A 134 8.82 15.32 8.06
CA PHE A 134 8.72 14.06 8.80
C PHE A 134 7.25 13.66 8.91
N THR A 135 6.98 12.36 8.95
CA THR A 135 5.64 11.81 9.12
C THR A 135 5.72 10.44 9.75
N ASP A 136 4.68 10.05 10.50
CA ASP A 136 4.60 8.76 11.17
C ASP A 136 4.14 7.62 10.26
N ASN A 137 3.81 7.90 9.00
CA ASN A 137 3.29 6.89 8.08
C ASN A 137 4.00 6.88 6.74
N ASP A 138 4.06 5.71 6.12
CA ASP A 138 4.09 5.58 4.67
C ASP A 138 2.67 5.22 4.17
N VAL A 139 2.45 5.21 2.85
CA VAL A 139 1.14 4.89 2.27
C VAL A 139 0.58 3.53 2.67
N LEU A 140 1.44 2.53 2.94
CA LEU A 140 1.02 1.20 3.35
C LEU A 140 0.65 1.18 4.83
N THR A 141 1.46 1.78 5.71
CA THR A 141 1.08 1.88 7.12
C THR A 141 -0.15 2.75 7.30
N LEU A 142 -0.29 3.84 6.54
CA LEU A 142 -1.49 4.67 6.56
C LEU A 142 -2.72 3.86 6.20
N TYR A 143 -2.64 2.97 5.20
CA TYR A 143 -3.76 2.10 4.81
C TYR A 143 -4.24 1.24 5.98
N PHE A 144 -3.33 0.56 6.69
CA PHE A 144 -3.69 -0.28 7.84
C PHE A 144 -4.09 0.54 9.08
N ASN A 145 -3.43 1.67 9.31
CA ASN A 145 -3.75 2.59 10.40
C ASN A 145 -5.05 3.37 10.14
N LEU A 146 -5.58 3.35 8.90
CA LEU A 146 -6.71 4.20 8.51
C LEU A 146 -7.92 3.93 9.40
N GLN A 147 -8.33 2.67 9.56
CA GLN A 147 -9.54 2.32 10.32
C GLN A 147 -9.51 2.86 11.76
N LYS A 148 -8.35 2.81 12.41
CA LYS A 148 -8.15 3.34 13.77
C LYS A 148 -8.21 4.86 13.85
N ASN A 149 -7.98 5.54 12.73
CA ASN A 149 -7.96 7.00 12.63
C ASN A 149 -9.27 7.61 12.11
N LEU A 150 -10.17 6.80 11.55
CA LEU A 150 -11.48 7.27 11.09
C LEU A 150 -12.42 7.51 12.28
N LYS A 151 -13.14 8.64 12.25
CA LYS A 151 -14.15 9.05 13.22
C LYS A 151 -15.55 9.02 12.57
N PRO A 152 -16.60 8.55 13.25
CA PRO A 152 -17.94 8.39 12.66
C PRO A 152 -18.52 9.65 12.00
N ASN A 153 -18.29 10.83 12.58
CA ASN A 153 -18.91 12.09 12.16
C ASN A 153 -18.00 12.96 11.27
N ARG A 154 -16.93 12.38 10.69
CA ARG A 154 -15.99 13.11 9.84
C ARG A 154 -15.84 12.40 8.51
N LEU A 155 -16.08 13.14 7.42
CA LEU A 155 -16.04 12.62 6.06
C LEU A 155 -14.73 12.96 5.34
N HIS A 156 -14.04 14.02 5.74
CA HIS A 156 -12.84 14.52 5.07
C HIS A 156 -11.64 14.42 5.99
N TYR A 157 -10.59 13.74 5.53
CA TYR A 157 -9.35 13.57 6.25
C TYR A 157 -8.18 14.04 5.41
N ARG A 158 -7.25 14.72 6.06
CA ARG A 158 -5.95 15.04 5.50
C ARG A 158 -4.91 14.33 6.32
N PHE A 159 -4.15 13.48 5.66
CA PHE A 159 -3.03 12.77 6.23
C PHE A 159 -1.73 13.25 5.60
N GLN A 160 -0.65 12.91 6.28
CA GLN A 160 0.70 13.00 5.76
C GLN A 160 1.27 11.58 5.75
N ALA A 161 1.87 11.17 4.65
CA ALA A 161 2.60 9.92 4.57
C ALA A 161 3.65 9.95 3.44
N VAL A 162 4.73 9.19 3.62
CA VAL A 162 5.65 8.91 2.51
C VAL A 162 4.91 8.16 1.41
N GLY A 163 4.97 8.66 0.18
CA GLY A 163 4.17 8.17 -0.93
C GLY A 163 2.87 8.95 -1.19
N GLY A 164 2.62 10.02 -0.43
CA GLY A 164 1.72 11.10 -0.83
C GLY A 164 2.40 12.10 -1.79
N SER A 165 1.98 13.37 -1.70
CA SER A 165 2.59 14.49 -2.45
C SER A 165 4.11 14.54 -2.26
N GLU A 166 4.88 14.78 -3.32
CA GLU A 166 6.34 14.88 -3.22
C GLU A 166 6.80 16.06 -2.35
N GLN A 167 6.00 17.14 -2.29
CA GLN A 167 6.36 18.36 -1.54
C GLN A 167 6.26 18.18 -0.02
N ASN A 168 5.21 17.50 0.45
CA ASN A 168 4.89 17.48 1.88
C ASN A 168 4.20 16.19 2.33
N GLY A 169 4.16 15.14 1.52
CA GLY A 169 3.55 13.85 1.87
C GLY A 169 2.04 13.88 1.98
N LYS A 170 1.38 14.97 1.55
CA LYS A 170 -0.07 15.14 1.67
C LYS A 170 -0.84 14.01 0.97
N ILE A 171 -1.86 13.50 1.67
CA ILE A 171 -2.89 12.59 1.15
C ILE A 171 -4.24 13.08 1.66
N ASP A 172 -5.20 13.27 0.77
CA ASP A 172 -6.59 13.55 1.15
C ASP A 172 -7.43 12.26 1.00
N VAL A 173 -8.25 11.95 2.00
CA VAL A 173 -9.16 10.78 2.04
C VAL A 173 -10.56 11.26 2.35
N ASP A 174 -11.49 10.95 1.46
CA ASP A 174 -12.91 11.28 1.62
C ASP A 174 -13.74 10.00 1.77
N ILE A 175 -14.57 9.95 2.81
CA ILE A 175 -15.61 8.91 2.97
C ILE A 175 -16.79 9.32 2.09
N LEU A 176 -17.10 8.52 1.07
CA LEU A 176 -18.15 8.84 0.12
C LEU A 176 -19.54 8.55 0.70
N GLN A 177 -20.45 9.50 0.53
CA GLN A 177 -21.87 9.40 0.89
C GLN A 177 -22.76 9.90 -0.25
N GLY A 178 -24.09 9.70 -0.10
CA GLY A 178 -25.11 10.19 -1.03
C GLY A 178 -24.83 9.86 -2.50
N LYS A 179 -25.02 10.86 -3.38
CA LYS A 179 -24.84 10.72 -4.84
C LYS A 179 -23.44 10.27 -5.24
N ALA A 180 -22.41 10.73 -4.53
CA ALA A 180 -21.02 10.35 -4.81
C ALA A 180 -20.79 8.86 -4.55
N LYS A 181 -21.29 8.35 -3.42
CA LYS A 181 -21.27 6.90 -3.11
C LYS A 181 -22.05 6.11 -4.16
N SER A 182 -23.26 6.53 -4.51
CA SER A 182 -24.09 5.82 -5.50
C SER A 182 -23.41 5.72 -6.87
N LYS A 183 -22.75 6.78 -7.33
CA LYS A 183 -21.99 6.78 -8.59
C LYS A 183 -20.88 5.72 -8.58
N ILE A 184 -20.05 5.70 -7.54
CA ILE A 184 -18.95 4.72 -7.43
C ILE A 184 -19.49 3.31 -7.20
N LYS A 185 -20.58 3.16 -6.44
CA LYS A 185 -21.26 1.88 -6.23
C LYS A 185 -21.77 1.26 -7.52
N ASN A 186 -22.33 2.06 -8.43
CA ASN A 186 -22.76 1.57 -9.74
C ASN A 186 -21.59 1.09 -10.61
N LEU A 187 -20.40 1.71 -10.48
CA LEU A 187 -19.21 1.33 -11.23
C LEU A 187 -18.53 0.08 -10.67
N LEU A 188 -18.50 -0.07 -9.35
CA LEU A 188 -17.78 -1.14 -8.66
C LEU A 188 -18.66 -2.32 -8.27
N LYS A 189 -19.98 -2.16 -8.15
CA LYS A 189 -20.97 -3.21 -7.91
C LYS A 189 -20.64 -4.11 -6.69
N VAL A 190 -20.24 -3.52 -5.57
CA VAL A 190 -19.96 -4.21 -4.29
C VAL A 190 -20.38 -3.35 -3.11
N ASP A 191 -20.67 -3.93 -1.96
CA ASP A 191 -20.85 -3.17 -0.73
C ASP A 191 -19.58 -3.10 0.13
N GLY A 192 -19.49 -2.04 0.93
CA GLY A 192 -18.38 -1.74 1.84
C GLY A 192 -18.28 -0.25 2.19
N LEU A 193 -17.16 0.13 2.80
CA LEU A 193 -16.79 1.52 3.07
C LEU A 193 -16.15 2.12 1.81
N TYR A 194 -16.78 3.17 1.26
CA TYR A 194 -16.32 3.82 0.04
C TYR A 194 -15.42 5.00 0.35
N LEU A 195 -14.20 4.95 -0.19
CA LEU A 195 -13.20 5.99 -0.03
C LEU A 195 -12.79 6.57 -1.38
N ALA A 196 -12.58 7.87 -1.43
CA ALA A 196 -11.80 8.52 -2.47
C ALA A 196 -10.46 8.97 -1.87
N VAL A 197 -9.35 8.52 -2.45
CA VAL A 197 -8.00 8.76 -1.96
C VAL A 197 -7.22 9.53 -3.02
N LYS A 198 -6.69 10.70 -2.66
CA LYS A 198 -5.89 11.53 -3.55
C LYS A 198 -4.44 11.60 -3.04
N LEU A 199 -3.52 10.98 -3.78
CA LEU A 199 -2.09 10.95 -3.41
C LEU A 199 -1.29 12.13 -3.98
N TYR A 200 -1.87 12.97 -4.85
CA TYR A 200 -1.18 14.11 -5.47
C TYR A 200 0.13 13.75 -6.21
N GLN A 201 0.23 12.51 -6.69
CA GLN A 201 1.33 12.04 -7.52
C GLN A 201 0.85 10.99 -8.53
N LYS A 202 1.62 10.76 -9.60
CA LYS A 202 1.29 9.76 -10.63
C LYS A 202 1.43 8.34 -10.07
N ILE A 203 0.31 7.65 -9.89
CA ILE A 203 0.25 6.22 -9.56
C ILE A 203 -0.04 5.43 -10.83
N PHE A 204 0.76 4.41 -11.17
CA PHE A 204 0.55 3.59 -12.38
C PHE A 204 0.27 4.37 -13.68
N ALA A 205 0.87 5.56 -13.85
CA ALA A 205 0.63 6.45 -14.99
C ALA A 205 -0.79 7.09 -15.06
N SER A 206 -1.54 7.15 -13.97
CA SER A 206 -2.74 8.00 -13.85
C SER A 206 -2.34 9.49 -13.79
N LYS A 207 -3.18 10.38 -14.32
CA LYS A 207 -2.91 11.84 -14.31
C LYS A 207 -2.96 12.47 -12.91
N GLU A 208 -3.97 12.17 -12.09
CA GLU A 208 -4.22 12.88 -10.82
C GLU A 208 -3.92 12.07 -9.54
N GLY A 209 -3.68 10.76 -9.66
CA GLY A 209 -3.48 9.89 -8.50
C GLY A 209 -4.72 9.77 -7.61
N LEU A 210 -5.91 9.89 -8.20
CA LEU A 210 -7.20 9.68 -7.54
C LEU A 210 -7.61 8.21 -7.64
N LEU A 211 -7.70 7.56 -6.49
CA LEU A 211 -8.07 6.16 -6.34
C LEU A 211 -9.35 6.05 -5.52
N TYR A 212 -10.36 5.40 -6.08
CA TYR A 212 -11.53 4.98 -5.30
C TYR A 212 -11.30 3.57 -4.76
N ILE A 213 -11.58 3.35 -3.48
CA ILE A 213 -11.41 2.05 -2.82
C ILE A 213 -12.71 1.69 -2.10
N VAL A 214 -13.10 0.43 -2.15
CA VAL A 214 -14.17 -0.13 -1.31
C VAL A 214 -13.55 -1.12 -0.33
N LEU A 215 -13.55 -0.78 0.95
CA LEU A 215 -13.05 -1.66 2.02
C LEU A 215 -14.17 -2.56 2.54
N ASP A 216 -13.84 -3.80 2.86
CA ASP A 216 -14.70 -4.70 3.64
C ASP A 216 -14.70 -4.31 5.14
N LYS A 217 -15.46 -5.07 5.94
CA LYS A 217 -15.54 -4.88 7.39
C LYS A 217 -14.20 -5.07 8.12
N ASP A 218 -13.28 -5.84 7.55
CA ASP A 218 -11.96 -6.12 8.11
C ASP A 218 -10.91 -5.11 7.60
N GLY A 219 -11.33 -4.11 6.80
CA GLY A 219 -10.44 -3.08 6.26
C GLY A 219 -9.67 -3.52 5.03
N ILE A 220 -10.02 -4.64 4.41
CA ILE A 220 -9.37 -5.14 3.20
C ILE A 220 -10.11 -4.62 1.96
N ALA A 221 -9.36 -4.10 1.00
CA ALA A 221 -9.91 -3.62 -0.25
C ALA A 221 -10.59 -4.76 -1.02
N LYS A 222 -11.89 -4.64 -1.28
CA LYS A 222 -12.62 -5.56 -2.17
C LYS A 222 -12.43 -5.17 -3.62
N ARG A 223 -12.50 -3.86 -3.88
CA ARG A 223 -12.36 -3.29 -5.22
C ARG A 223 -11.68 -1.93 -5.16
N GLY A 224 -10.96 -1.62 -6.24
CA GLY A 224 -10.39 -0.30 -6.48
C GLY A 224 -10.73 0.18 -7.89
N LEU A 225 -10.82 1.49 -8.08
CA LEU A 225 -10.95 2.15 -9.37
C LEU A 225 -9.91 3.26 -9.44
N LEU A 226 -8.95 3.11 -10.34
CA LEU A 226 -7.98 4.15 -10.68
C LEU A 226 -8.41 4.76 -12.01
N LYS A 227 -8.64 6.07 -12.02
CA LYS A 227 -9.10 6.77 -13.22
C LYS A 227 -7.94 7.22 -14.11
N ASP A 228 -8.23 7.34 -15.40
CA ASP A 228 -7.39 8.07 -16.36
C ASP A 228 -5.94 7.58 -16.43
N VAL A 229 -5.75 6.25 -16.41
CA VAL A 229 -4.47 5.56 -16.63
C VAL A 229 -4.06 5.68 -18.09
N ILE A 230 -2.85 6.20 -18.33
CA ILE A 230 -2.32 6.35 -19.69
C ILE A 230 -2.32 4.98 -20.40
N PHE A 231 -2.83 4.97 -21.64
CA PHE A 231 -3.09 3.79 -22.50
C PHE A 231 -4.26 2.87 -22.09
N PHE A 232 -4.77 2.97 -20.87
CA PHE A 232 -5.77 2.02 -20.33
C PHE A 232 -6.96 2.69 -19.66
N GLY A 233 -7.21 3.99 -19.87
CA GLY A 233 -8.37 4.70 -19.30
C GLY A 233 -8.61 4.37 -17.81
N ASP A 234 -9.86 4.02 -17.47
CA ASP A 234 -10.21 3.60 -16.12
C ASP A 234 -9.91 2.12 -15.88
N VAL A 235 -9.10 1.81 -14.86
CA VAL A 235 -8.76 0.43 -14.48
C VAL A 235 -9.38 0.04 -13.15
N LYS A 236 -9.86 -1.20 -13.05
CA LYS A 236 -10.50 -1.74 -11.84
C LYS A 236 -9.66 -2.84 -11.22
N GLY A 237 -9.31 -2.68 -9.95
CA GLY A 237 -8.76 -3.76 -9.12
C GLY A 237 -9.89 -4.55 -8.49
N ILE A 238 -9.83 -5.89 -8.55
CA ILE A 238 -10.85 -6.79 -8.04
C ILE A 238 -10.15 -7.86 -7.20
N LEU A 239 -10.50 -7.95 -5.92
CA LEU A 239 -10.07 -9.03 -5.05
C LEU A 239 -10.55 -10.38 -5.60
N THR A 240 -9.63 -11.32 -5.77
CA THR A 240 -9.91 -12.67 -6.27
C THR A 240 -9.72 -13.74 -5.21
N LYS A 241 -8.82 -13.52 -4.25
CA LYS A 241 -8.56 -14.44 -3.14
C LYS A 241 -8.13 -13.65 -1.91
N LYS A 242 -8.58 -14.06 -0.74
CA LYS A 242 -8.16 -13.54 0.57
C LYS A 242 -7.96 -14.72 1.50
N GLU A 243 -6.84 -14.77 2.19
CA GLU A 243 -6.55 -15.72 3.27
C GLU A 243 -6.11 -14.93 4.50
N VAL A 244 -6.66 -15.29 5.66
CA VAL A 244 -6.26 -14.74 6.96
C VAL A 244 -5.89 -15.90 7.85
N ARG A 245 -4.71 -15.83 8.46
CA ARG A 245 -4.19 -16.80 9.41
C ARG A 245 -3.80 -16.04 10.67
N GLU A 246 -4.19 -16.55 11.83
CA GLU A 246 -3.93 -15.98 13.15
C GLU A 246 -3.39 -17.05 14.06
#